data_AF-A0A7X6VXG0-F1
#
_entry.id   AF-A0A7X6VXG0-F1
#
_cell.length_a   1.000
_cell.length_b   1.000
_cell.length_c   1.000
_cell.angle_alpha   90.00
_cell.angle_beta   90.00
_cell.angle_gamma   90.00
#
_symmetry.space_group_name_H-M   'P 1'
#
loop_
_entity.id
_entity.type
_entity.pdbx_description
1 polymer ?
#
loop_
_entity_poly.entity_id
_entity_poly.type
_entity_poly.pdbx_seq_one_letter_code
_entity_poly.pdbx_strand_id
1 'polypeptide(L)' 'MKIKNICCIGAGYVGGPTMSVLAQKNPHIKVTVVDINKEKIA' A
#
# COMPACT_ATOMS: atom_id res chain seq x y z
N MET A 1 19.39 -8.83 -0.74
CA MET A 1 18.55 -7.96 -1.61
C MET A 1 17.81 -6.95 -0.74
N LYS A 2 17.58 -5.71 -1.21
CA LYS A 2 16.73 -4.72 -0.52
C LYS A 2 15.48 -4.44 -1.36
N ILE A 3 14.30 -4.53 -0.74
CA ILE A 3 13.03 -4.17 -1.37
C ILE A 3 12.94 -2.66 -1.52
N LYS A 4 12.49 -2.17 -2.68
CA LYS A 4 12.29 -0.74 -2.96
C LYS A 4 10.84 -0.39 -3.31
N ASN A 5 10.07 -1.36 -3.78
CA ASN A 5 8.69 -1.16 -4.22
C ASN A 5 7.82 -2.30 -3.69
N ILE A 6 6.63 -1.96 -3.19
CA ILE A 6 5.61 -2.90 -2.73
C ILE A 6 4.29 -2.54 -3.39
N CYS A 7 3.60 -3.55 -3.93
CA CYS A 7 2.25 -3.43 -4.45
C CYS A 7 1.31 -4.28 -3.59
N CYS A 8 0.23 -3.68 -3.08
CA CYS A 8 -0.82 -4.37 -2.34
C CYS A 8 -2.10 -4.37 -3.17
N ILE A 9 -2.64 -5.57 -3.42
CA ILE A 9 -3.93 -5.75 -4.10
C ILE A 9 -5.01 -5.88 -3.02
N GLY A 10 -5.85 -4.85 -2.90
CA GLY A 10 -6.93 -4.72 -1.93
C GLY A 10 -6.74 -3.53 -1.00
N ALA A 11 -7.52 -2.46 -1.21
CA ALA A 11 -7.58 -1.28 -0.35
C ALA A 11 -8.65 -1.45 0.76
N GLY A 12 -8.69 -2.64 1.36
CA GLY A 12 -9.61 -2.97 2.44
C GLY A 12 -9.08 -2.61 3.83
N TYR A 13 -9.79 -3.06 4.86
CA TYR A 13 -9.45 -2.85 6.27
C TYR A 13 -8.03 -3.32 6.65
N VAL A 14 -7.51 -4.35 5.99
CA VAL A 14 -6.15 -4.86 6.26
C VAL A 14 -5.14 -4.15 5.36
N GLY A 15 -5.29 -4.28 4.05
CA GLY A 15 -4.32 -3.81 3.07
C GLY A 15 -4.01 -2.31 3.20
N GLY A 16 -5.03 -1.45 3.31
CA GLY A 16 -4.85 0.00 3.43
C GLY A 16 -4.03 0.39 4.67
N PRO A 17 -4.54 0.15 5.90
CA PRO A 17 -3.84 0.52 7.12
C PRO A 17 -2.44 -0.10 7.28
N THR A 18 -2.26 -1.37 6.89
CA THR A 18 -0.93 -2.00 6.93
C THR A 18 0.05 -1.30 6.00
N MET A 19 -0.36 -1.01 4.76
CA MET A 19 0.49 -0.30 3.79
C MET A 19 0.75 1.15 4.18
N SER A 20 -0.20 1.84 4.81
CA SER A 20 -0.02 3.20 5.34
C SER A 20 1.06 3.26 6.41
N VAL A 21 1.02 2.33 7.39
CA VAL A 21 2.06 2.25 8.42
C VAL A 21 3.41 1.87 7.81
N LEU A 22 3.43 0.93 6.86
CA LEU A 22 4.66 0.52 6.18
C LEU A 22 5.31 1.70 5.45
N ALA A 23 4.54 2.48 4.68
CA ALA A 23 5.02 3.66 3.98
C ALA A 23 5.53 4.74 4.96
N GLN A 24 4.81 4.96 6.07
CA GLN A 24 5.20 5.94 7.09
C GLN A 24 6.53 5.57 7.77
N LYS A 25 6.72 4.29 8.11
CA LYS A 25 7.94 3.82 8.81
C LYS A 25 9.11 3.61 7.87
N ASN A 26 8.87 3.44 6.58
CA ASN A 26 9.89 3.15 5.57
C ASN A 26 9.77 4.11 4.38
N PRO A 27 10.07 5.40 4.54
CA PRO A 27 9.84 6.42 3.50
C PRO A 27 10.67 6.22 2.22
N HIS A 28 11.68 5.34 2.26
CA HIS A 28 12.49 4.97 1.11
C HIS A 28 11.88 3.82 0.27
N ILE A 29 10.77 3.21 0.72
CA ILE A 29 10.05 2.17 0.00
C ILE A 29 8.79 2.79 -0.61
N LYS A 30 8.66 2.68 -1.93
CA LYS A 30 7.43 3.09 -2.61
C LYS A 30 6.35 2.03 -2.39
N VAL A 31 5.23 2.42 -1.80
CA VAL A 31 4.08 1.56 -1.59
C VAL A 31 2.95 1.98 -2.51
N THR A 32 2.37 1.03 -3.25
CA THR A 32 1.21 1.26 -4.12
C THR A 32 0.09 0.32 -3.68
N VAL A 33 -1.06 0.86 -3.34
CA VAL A 33 -2.26 0.08 -3.00
C VAL A 33 -3.22 0.20 -4.18
N VAL A 34 -3.70 -0.93 -4.68
CA VAL A 34 -4.64 -0.99 -5.81
C VAL A 34 -5.90 -1.73 -5.37
N ASP A 35 -7.05 -1.32 -5.89
CA ASP A 35 -8.32 -2.02 -5.71
C ASP A 35 -9.10 -1.97 -7.01
N ILE A 36 -9.93 -2.99 -7.26
CA ILE A 36 -10.82 -3.01 -8.44
C ILE A 36 -11.98 -2.03 -8.25
N ASN A 37 -12.41 -1.80 -7.01
CA ASN A 37 -13.42 -0.82 -6.69
C ASN A 37 -12.80 0.59 -6.68
N LYS A 38 -13.06 1.36 -7.73
CA LYS A 38 -12.58 2.74 -7.89
C LYS A 38 -13.01 3.65 -6.74
N GLU A 39 -14.18 3.44 -6.15
CA GLU A 39 -14.68 4.25 -5.03
C GLU A 39 -13.81 4.10 -3.77
N LYS A 40 -13.09 2.98 -3.62
CA LYS A 40 -12.15 2.77 -2.50
C LYS A 40 -10.80 3.46 -2.68
N ILE A 41 -10.50 3.95 -3.88
CA ILE A 41 -9.22 4.58 -4.26
C ILE A 41 -9.39 6.08 -4.55
N ALA A 42 -10.62 6.54 -4.78
CA ALA A 42 -10.98 7.92 -5.11
C ALA A 42 -10.70 8.92 -3.97
#